data_AF-A0A7J4VAR1-F1
#
_entry.id   AF-A0A7J4VAR1-F1
#
_cell.length_a   1.000
_cell.length_b   1.000
_cell.length_c   1.000
_cell.angle_alpha   90.00
_cell.angle_beta   90.00
_cell.angle_gamma   90.00
#
_symmetry.space_group_name_H-M   'P 1'
#
loop_
_entity.id
_entity.type
_entity.pdbx_description
1 polymer ?
#
loop_
_entity_poly.entity_id
_entity_poly.type
_entity_poly.pdbx_seq_one_letter_code
_entity_poly.pdbx_strand_id
1 'polypeptide(L)' 'NRYPVDKKIALLDTGSIYRAMQGDKKRINGKVKFVLIGDPGELHIDVDCDEHDVVNAIDYMKSTIK' A
#
# COMPACT_ATOMS: atom_id res chain seq x y z
N ASN A 1 -11.66 -15.53 -4.76
CA ASN A 1 -10.51 -14.61 -4.72
C ASN A 1 -9.73 -14.77 -3.42
N ARG A 2 -8.75 -15.68 -3.37
CA ARG A 2 -7.73 -15.69 -2.31
C ARG A 2 -6.41 -15.37 -2.99
N TYR A 3 -5.93 -14.14 -2.82
CA TYR A 3 -4.54 -13.84 -3.14
C TYR A 3 -3.67 -14.70 -2.21
N PRO A 4 -2.65 -15.41 -2.70
CA PRO A 4 -1.72 -16.10 -1.82
C PRO A 4 -0.88 -15.04 -1.12
N VAL A 5 -1.37 -14.58 0.04
CA VAL A 5 -0.63 -13.66 0.89
C VAL A 5 0.19 -14.51 1.85
N ASP A 6 1.51 -14.49 1.69
CA ASP A 6 2.43 -15.18 2.60
C ASP A 6 2.15 -14.66 4.02
N LYS A 7 1.93 -15.57 4.99
CA LYS A 7 1.69 -15.22 6.40
C LYS A 7 2.79 -14.31 6.96
N LYS A 8 4.00 -14.36 6.37
CA LYS A 8 5.11 -13.45 6.72
C LYS A 8 4.75 -11.97 6.55
N ILE A 9 3.87 -11.62 5.61
CA ILE A 9 3.44 -10.22 5.40
C ILE A 9 2.68 -9.70 6.62
N ALA A 10 1.85 -10.53 7.27
CA ALA A 10 1.12 -10.15 8.48
C ALA A 10 2.06 -9.81 9.65
N LEU A 11 3.26 -10.39 9.66
CA LEU A 11 4.27 -10.19 10.71
C LEU A 11 5.16 -8.97 10.48
N LEU A 12 5.14 -8.37 9.28
CA LEU A 12 5.95 -7.19 8.99
C LEU A 12 5.44 -5.98 9.76
N ASP A 13 6.35 -5.18 10.32
CA ASP A 13 6.01 -3.91 10.96
C ASP A 13 5.46 -2.91 9.91
N THR A 14 4.26 -2.39 10.15
CA THR A 14 3.56 -1.49 9.23
C THR A 14 4.36 -0.20 9.02
N GLY A 15 4.97 0.34 10.08
CA GLY A 15 5.82 1.53 9.97
C GLY A 15 7.04 1.29 9.09
N SER A 16 7.65 0.10 9.16
CA SER A 16 8.77 -0.28 8.32
C SER A 16 8.39 -0.40 6.85
N ILE A 17 7.19 -0.93 6.55
CA ILE A 17 6.66 -0.96 5.18
C ILE A 17 6.51 0.46 4.64
N TYR A 18 5.86 1.35 5.40
CA TYR A 18 5.67 2.75 4.98
C TYR A 18 7.01 3.48 4.79
N ARG A 19 7.98 3.29 5.71
CA ARG A 19 9.33 3.83 5.57
C ARG A 19 10.03 3.34 4.31
N ALA A 20 9.87 2.08 3.93
CA ALA A 20 10.43 1.56 2.69
C ALA A 20 9.81 2.24 1.46
N MET A 21 8.50 2.54 1.47
CA MET A 21 7.82 3.27 0.40
C MET A 21 8.35 4.70 0.22
N GLN A 22 8.94 5.30 1.26
CA GLN A 22 9.59 6.61 1.16
C GLN A 22 10.80 6.63 0.23
N GLY A 23 11.38 5.46 -0.06
CA GLY A 23 12.48 5.29 -1.02
C GLY A 23 12.02 4.93 -2.43
N ASP A 24 10.71 4.80 -2.68
CA ASP A 24 10.20 4.48 -4.01
C ASP A 24 10.45 5.63 -4.99
N LYS A 25 10.87 5.30 -6.22
CA LYS A 25 11.19 6.30 -7.26
C LYS A 25 10.00 7.14 -7.68
N LYS A 26 8.77 6.67 -7.42
CA LYS A 26 7.53 7.41 -7.69
C LYS A 26 7.19 8.42 -6.61
N ARG A 27 7.98 8.52 -5.53
CA ARG A 27 7.81 9.59 -4.55
C ARG A 27 8.12 10.93 -5.20
N ILE A 28 7.09 11.75 -5.35
CA ILE A 28 7.16 13.09 -5.96
C ILE A 28 6.62 14.09 -4.94
N ASN A 29 7.32 15.22 -4.76
CA ASN A 29 6.92 16.27 -3.81
C ASN A 29 6.72 15.77 -2.36
N GLY A 30 7.49 14.77 -1.94
CA GLY A 30 7.44 14.22 -0.58
C GLY A 30 6.29 13.25 -0.31
N LYS A 31 5.36 13.06 -1.26
CA LYS A 31 4.22 12.14 -1.13
C LYS A 31 4.49 10.81 -1.83
N VAL A 32 4.01 9.72 -1.22
CA VAL A 32 4.00 8.40 -1.86
C VAL A 32 2.89 8.38 -2.90
N LYS A 33 3.22 7.86 -4.09
CA LYS A 33 2.31 7.77 -5.21
C LYS A 33 1.89 6.32 -5.45
N PHE A 34 0.60 6.11 -5.69
CA PHE A 34 0.06 4.79 -5.97
C PHE A 34 -0.46 4.67 -7.40
N VAL A 35 -0.47 3.42 -7.89
CA VAL A 35 -1.30 3.00 -9.00
C VAL A 35 -2.46 2.22 -8.39
N LEU A 36 -3.68 2.75 -8.53
CA LEU A 36 -4.90 2.17 -7.99
C LEU A 36 -5.77 1.60 -9.11
N ILE A 37 -6.45 0.50 -8.82
CA ILE A 37 -7.43 -0.10 -9.72
C ILE A 37 -8.81 0.40 -9.27
N GLY A 38 -9.53 1.05 -10.17
CA GLY A 38 -10.91 1.51 -9.95
C GLY A 38 -11.91 0.46 -10.42
N ASP A 39 -12.84 0.89 -11.26
CA ASP A 39 -13.77 -0.03 -11.92
C ASP A 39 -13.06 -0.94 -12.96
N PRO A 40 -13.71 -2.03 -13.43
CA PRO A 40 -13.13 -2.88 -14.46
C PRO A 40 -12.70 -2.10 -15.71
N GLY A 41 -11.39 -2.09 -15.97
CA GLY A 41 -10.76 -1.34 -17.07
C GLY A 41 -10.18 0.03 -16.67
N GLU A 42 -10.34 0.44 -15.41
CA GLU A 42 -9.87 1.73 -14.89
C GLU A 42 -8.58 1.59 -14.06
N LEU A 43 -7.60 2.44 -14.38
CA LEU A 43 -6.35 2.58 -13.65
C LEU A 43 -6.11 4.05 -13.31
N HIS A 44 -5.98 4.35 -12.03
CA HIS A 44 -5.56 5.66 -11.55
C HIS A 44 -4.07 5.64 -11.25
N ILE A 45 -3.31 6.48 -11.94
CA ILE A 45 -1.84 6.57 -11.80
C ILE A 45 -1.49 7.86 -11.06
N ASP A 46 -0.39 7.84 -10.32
CA ASP A 46 0.16 9.00 -9.58
C ASP A 46 -0.80 9.61 -8.55
N VAL A 47 -1.62 8.76 -7.93
CA VAL A 47 -2.52 9.15 -6.85
C VAL A 47 -1.70 9.51 -5.62
N ASP A 48 -1.85 10.75 -5.14
CA ASP A 48 -1.30 11.17 -3.85
C ASP A 48 -2.05 10.51 -2.71
N CYS A 49 -1.32 9.86 -1.80
CA CYS A 49 -1.90 9.30 -0.60
C CYS A 49 -1.16 9.83 0.63
N ASP A 50 -1.93 10.24 1.63
CA ASP A 50 -1.39 10.69 2.90
C ASP A 50 -0.97 9.49 3.75
N GLU A 51 0.00 9.70 4.65
CA GLU A 51 0.56 8.64 5.50
C GLU A 51 -0.51 7.84 6.23
N HIS A 52 -1.50 8.53 6.80
CA HIS A 52 -2.57 7.91 7.58
C HIS A 52 -3.37 6.90 6.75
N ASP A 53 -3.74 7.24 5.52
CA ASP A 53 -4.52 6.37 4.64
C ASP A 53 -3.73 5.14 4.21
N VAL A 54 -2.43 5.33 3.92
CA VAL A 54 -1.53 4.23 3.53
C VAL A 54 -1.34 3.26 4.69
N VAL A 55 -1.07 3.76 5.90
CA VAL A 55 -0.90 2.94 7.10
C VAL A 55 -2.18 2.16 7.40
N ASN A 56 -3.34 2.83 7.39
CA ASN A 56 -4.63 2.18 7.61
C ASN A 56 -4.91 1.08 6.57
N ALA A 57 -4.59 1.33 5.30
CA ALA A 57 -4.78 0.34 4.23
C ALA A 57 -3.88 -0.90 4.41
N ILE A 58 -2.63 -0.71 4.85
CA ILE A 58 -1.70 -1.82 5.15
C ILE A 58 -2.23 -2.64 6.33
N ASP A 59 -2.66 -1.99 7.42
CA ASP A 59 -3.19 -2.66 8.60
C ASP A 59 -4.48 -3.42 8.29
N TYR A 60 -5.38 -2.81 7.51
CA TYR A 60 -6.58 -3.47 7.03
C TYR A 60 -6.23 -4.72 6.20
N MET A 61 -5.35 -4.60 5.20
CA MET A 61 -4.90 -5.74 4.41
C MET A 61 -4.35 -6.85 5.31
N LYS A 62 -3.46 -6.53 6.25
CA LYS A 62 -2.86 -7.50 7.18
C LYS A 62 -3.92 -8.23 8.01
N SER A 63 -4.96 -7.52 8.46
CA SER A 63 -6.07 -8.12 9.23
C SER A 63 -6.86 -9.20 8.47
N THR A 64 -6.82 -9.17 7.13
CA THR A 64 -7.52 -10.15 6.28
C THR A 64 -6.71 -11.43 6.02
N ILE A 65 -5.43 -11.45 6.39
CA ILE A 65 -4.52 -12.60 6.20
C ILE A 65 -4.72 -13.57 7.39
N LYS A 66 -5.11 -14.82 7.10
CA LYS A 66 -5.36 -15.89 8.10
C LYS A 66 -4.13 -16.77 8.36
#